data_AF-A0A1E7FRR6-F1
#
_entry.id   AF-A0A1E7FRR6-F1
#
_cell.length_a   1.000
_cell.length_b   1.000
_cell.length_c   1.000
_cell.angle_alpha   90.00
_cell.angle_beta   90.00
_cell.angle_gamma   90.00
#
_symmetry.space_group_name_H-M   'P 1'
#
loop_
_entity.id
_entity.type
_entity.pdbx_description
1 polymer ?
#
loop_
_entity_poly.entity_id
_entity_poly.type
_entity_poly.pdbx_seq_one_letter_code
_entity_poly.pdbx_strand_id
1 'polypeptide(L)'
;MITNRLLGPPPEGETGNLNLPWSCAIYSIVNWMVAFSDVEGIQTLCMKVLPVLLENEQHRLTANSAGLADVVLRAMVMFSESAQLHIASFHTLVLLSRPHGGKEGMLFHNSMTAGGIFGGGCHGKSGIAVMLDSMRRFEDNAALLAMSCWALVNIALVSDQKAVLVKLGGIQAITNAMYRHPFSAELQFRALFALINLVIPSVEDNNDNANVDVDGDGAPGVAVVPPRQIAEGAAAAAASIQEQLGELNETTEKEIIDDLVEDVASLVVRVMKNFCSSEAIINRACLVLHNLSLTEDYHSILLWTPQCYQMLEWCVANYRTDQVLQQSATGTLHRLQCTLSLNEDMRDRFSQSLRTQQQQINLR
;
A
#
# COMPACT_ATOMS: atom_id res chain seq x y z
N MET A 1 32.26 -11.03 -1.54
CA MET A 1 31.09 -11.55 -2.28
C MET A 1 30.06 -12.07 -1.28
N ILE A 2 28.79 -11.73 -1.47
CA ILE A 2 27.64 -12.11 -0.61
C ILE A 2 27.53 -13.63 -0.42
N THR A 3 27.93 -14.39 -1.44
CA THR A 3 28.01 -15.87 -1.42
C THR A 3 28.89 -16.41 -0.29
N ASN A 4 30.05 -15.81 0.01
CA ASN A 4 30.94 -16.27 1.09
C ASN A 4 30.38 -16.04 2.50
N ARG A 5 29.42 -15.12 2.69
CA ARG A 5 28.86 -14.81 4.01
C ARG A 5 27.56 -15.54 4.34
N LEU A 6 26.82 -16.00 3.32
CA LEU A 6 25.51 -16.64 3.48
C LEU A 6 25.50 -18.13 3.11
N LEU A 7 26.45 -18.56 2.27
CA LEU A 7 26.54 -19.93 1.74
C LEU A 7 27.94 -20.54 1.94
N GLY A 8 28.73 -19.97 2.85
CA GLY A 8 30.06 -20.48 3.15
C GLY A 8 29.98 -21.84 3.87
N PRO A 9 30.83 -22.82 3.53
CA PRO A 9 30.88 -24.09 4.23
C PRO A 9 31.30 -23.90 5.70
N PRO A 10 31.03 -24.89 6.57
CA PRO A 10 31.67 -24.97 7.88
C PRO A 10 33.20 -24.91 7.72
N PRO A 11 33.96 -24.54 8.78
CA PRO A 11 35.38 -24.15 8.71
C PRO A 11 36.35 -25.12 8.02
N GLU A 12 35.92 -26.33 7.65
CA GLU A 12 36.72 -27.39 7.03
C GLU A 12 36.29 -27.74 5.58
N GLY A 13 35.31 -27.07 4.99
CA GLY A 13 34.87 -27.35 3.61
C GLY A 13 35.47 -26.38 2.58
N GLU A 14 35.95 -26.90 1.44
CA GLU A 14 36.26 -26.07 0.27
C GLU A 14 34.96 -25.67 -0.44
N THR A 15 34.82 -24.37 -0.76
CA THR A 15 33.67 -23.88 -1.53
C THR A 15 33.74 -24.43 -2.96
N GLY A 16 32.70 -25.14 -3.40
CA GLY A 16 32.48 -25.42 -4.83
C GLY A 16 32.32 -24.11 -5.64
N ASN A 17 32.17 -24.20 -6.97
CA ASN A 17 32.02 -23.00 -7.80
C ASN A 17 30.71 -22.25 -7.47
N LEU A 18 30.82 -21.20 -6.64
CA LEU A 18 29.71 -20.35 -6.18
C LEU A 18 29.32 -19.26 -7.19
N ASN A 19 29.93 -19.24 -8.38
CA ASN A 19 29.58 -18.29 -9.46
C ASN A 19 28.37 -18.79 -10.26
N LEU A 20 27.25 -19.02 -9.59
CA LEU A 20 25.98 -19.24 -10.28
C LEU A 20 25.53 -17.93 -10.92
N PRO A 21 24.96 -17.95 -12.14
CA PRO A 21 24.27 -16.80 -12.69
C PRO A 21 23.25 -16.27 -11.68
N TRP A 22 23.12 -14.95 -11.54
CA TRP A 22 22.21 -14.36 -10.55
C TRP A 22 20.74 -14.77 -10.76
N SER A 23 20.34 -15.10 -11.99
CA SER A 23 19.04 -15.71 -12.30
C SER A 23 18.86 -17.08 -11.65
N CYS A 24 19.91 -17.90 -11.55
CA CYS A 24 19.87 -19.20 -10.85
C CYS A 24 19.73 -19.02 -9.33
N ALA A 25 20.21 -17.91 -8.76
CA ALA A 25 20.07 -17.64 -7.34
C ALA A 25 18.60 -17.44 -6.94
N ILE A 26 17.82 -16.71 -7.75
CA ILE A 26 16.38 -16.50 -7.51
C ILE A 26 15.64 -17.84 -7.54
N TYR A 27 15.81 -18.66 -8.58
CA TYR A 27 15.19 -19.98 -8.65
C TYR A 27 15.60 -20.89 -7.50
N SER A 28 16.87 -20.84 -7.08
CA SER A 28 17.37 -21.63 -5.95
C SER A 28 16.68 -21.23 -4.64
N ILE A 29 16.55 -19.91 -4.39
CA ILE A 29 15.86 -19.40 -3.20
C ILE A 29 14.38 -19.80 -3.22
N VAL A 30 13.69 -19.60 -4.34
CA VAL A 30 12.27 -20.00 -4.47
C VAL A 30 12.11 -21.50 -4.24
N ASN A 31 12.95 -22.34 -4.85
CA ASN A 31 12.91 -23.79 -4.66
C ASN A 31 13.16 -24.20 -3.21
N TRP A 32 14.08 -23.52 -2.50
CA TRP A 32 14.31 -23.76 -1.08
C TRP A 32 13.10 -23.35 -0.24
N MET A 33 12.52 -22.19 -0.50
CA MET A 33 11.32 -21.73 0.21
C MET A 33 10.14 -22.69 -0.03
N VAL A 34 10.01 -23.28 -1.22
CA VAL A 34 8.98 -24.29 -1.51
C VAL A 34 9.29 -25.63 -0.84
N ALA A 35 10.52 -26.13 -0.96
CA ALA A 35 10.92 -27.43 -0.43
C ALA A 35 10.87 -27.48 1.11
N PHE A 36 11.20 -26.36 1.77
CA PHE A 36 11.22 -26.23 3.23
C PHE A 36 10.15 -25.24 3.69
N SER A 37 8.96 -25.35 3.10
CA SER A 37 7.84 -24.44 3.37
C SER A 37 7.44 -24.39 4.85
N ASP A 38 7.63 -25.48 5.59
CA ASP A 38 7.30 -25.67 7.00
C ASP A 38 8.42 -25.28 7.98
N VAL A 39 9.53 -24.73 7.49
CA VAL A 39 10.67 -24.31 8.32
C VAL A 39 10.81 -22.79 8.35
N GLU A 40 10.29 -22.14 9.41
CA GLU A 40 10.30 -20.67 9.58
C GLU A 40 11.70 -20.05 9.39
N GLY A 41 12.72 -20.70 9.95
CA GLY A 41 14.10 -20.23 9.87
C GLY A 41 14.62 -20.16 8.43
N ILE A 42 14.26 -21.12 7.59
CA ILE A 42 14.65 -21.14 6.17
C ILE A 42 13.88 -20.06 5.41
N GLN A 43 12.56 -19.94 5.62
CA GLN A 43 11.75 -18.88 5.03
C GLN A 43 12.31 -17.49 5.35
N THR A 44 12.61 -17.24 6.62
CA THR A 44 13.15 -15.97 7.11
C THR A 44 14.54 -15.70 6.54
N LEU A 45 15.41 -16.70 6.49
CA LEU A 45 16.75 -16.56 5.91
C LEU A 45 16.68 -16.19 4.42
N CYS A 46 15.87 -16.92 3.65
CA CYS A 46 15.65 -16.64 2.23
C CYS A 46 15.14 -15.20 2.01
N MET A 47 14.12 -14.78 2.75
CA MET A 47 13.58 -13.41 2.67
C MET A 47 14.54 -12.31 3.14
N LYS A 48 15.53 -12.62 3.97
CA LYS A 48 16.58 -11.65 4.34
C LYS A 48 17.62 -11.42 3.24
N VAL A 49 17.81 -12.41 2.35
CA VAL A 49 18.77 -12.30 1.22
C VAL A 49 18.13 -11.64 0.00
N LEU A 50 16.83 -11.87 -0.20
CA LEU A 50 16.08 -11.39 -1.36
C LEU A 50 16.19 -9.87 -1.61
N PRO A 51 16.20 -8.98 -0.60
CA PRO A 51 16.28 -7.54 -0.85
C PRO A 51 17.44 -7.11 -1.74
N VAL A 52 18.64 -7.65 -1.48
CA VAL A 52 19.83 -7.30 -2.26
C VAL A 52 19.73 -7.80 -3.71
N LEU A 53 19.06 -8.92 -3.93
CA LEU A 53 18.86 -9.48 -5.26
C LEU A 53 17.81 -8.71 -6.06
N LEU A 54 16.73 -8.30 -5.39
CA LEU A 54 15.55 -7.68 -5.99
C LEU A 54 15.74 -6.17 -6.27
N GLU A 55 16.86 -5.56 -5.89
CA GLU A 55 17.23 -4.22 -6.40
C GLU A 55 17.38 -4.21 -7.92
N ASN A 56 17.84 -5.33 -8.52
CA ASN A 56 17.93 -5.46 -9.96
C ASN A 56 16.56 -5.80 -10.57
N GLU A 57 16.15 -5.02 -11.57
CA GLU A 57 14.87 -5.19 -12.26
C GLU A 57 14.69 -6.55 -12.94
N GLN A 58 15.72 -7.07 -13.59
CA GLN A 58 15.67 -8.39 -14.23
C GLN A 58 15.47 -9.52 -13.22
N HIS A 59 16.01 -9.38 -12.00
CA HIS A 59 15.80 -10.35 -10.93
C HIS A 59 14.38 -10.28 -10.38
N ARG A 60 13.78 -9.09 -10.29
CA ARG A 60 12.35 -8.96 -9.93
C ARG A 60 11.45 -9.65 -10.93
N LEU A 61 11.69 -9.44 -12.23
CA LEU A 61 10.97 -10.14 -13.30
C LEU A 61 11.11 -11.65 -13.18
N THR A 62 12.33 -12.14 -12.96
CA THR A 62 12.59 -13.58 -12.75
C THR A 62 11.86 -14.12 -11.52
N ALA A 63 11.86 -13.37 -10.42
CA ALA A 63 11.21 -13.76 -9.17
C ALA A 63 9.69 -13.79 -9.28
N ASN A 64 9.10 -12.82 -10.00
CA ASN A 64 7.68 -12.80 -10.31
C ASN A 64 7.29 -13.99 -11.19
N SER A 65 8.05 -14.28 -12.26
CA SER A 65 7.83 -15.46 -13.11
C SER A 65 7.99 -16.78 -12.35
N ALA A 66 8.84 -16.82 -11.32
CA ALA A 66 9.02 -17.98 -10.44
C ALA A 66 7.94 -18.11 -9.35
N GLY A 67 6.97 -17.20 -9.28
CA GLY A 67 5.89 -17.25 -8.28
C GLY A 67 6.34 -16.88 -6.86
N LEU A 68 7.42 -16.12 -6.69
CA LEU A 68 7.95 -15.78 -5.35
C LEU A 68 6.91 -15.08 -4.47
N ALA A 69 6.06 -14.22 -5.04
CA ALA A 69 5.01 -13.54 -4.27
C ALA A 69 4.04 -14.53 -3.61
N ASP A 70 3.57 -15.56 -4.33
CA ASP A 70 2.70 -16.61 -3.79
C ASP A 70 3.41 -17.41 -2.68
N VAL A 71 4.69 -17.74 -2.89
CA VAL A 71 5.49 -18.44 -1.88
C VAL A 71 5.63 -17.61 -0.59
N VAL A 72 5.88 -16.31 -0.71
CA VAL A 72 5.98 -15.38 0.43
C VAL A 72 4.63 -15.25 1.15
N LEU A 73 3.53 -15.10 0.41
CA LEU A 73 2.19 -15.00 1.00
C LEU A 73 1.79 -16.31 1.71
N ARG A 74 2.13 -17.47 1.14
CA ARG A 74 1.92 -18.77 1.79
C ARG A 74 2.71 -18.87 3.10
N ALA A 75 3.95 -18.37 3.13
CA ALA A 75 4.74 -18.33 4.36
C ALA A 75 4.08 -17.43 5.43
N MET A 76 3.52 -16.27 5.05
CA MET A 76 2.75 -15.42 5.98
C MET A 76 1.49 -16.10 6.53
N VAL A 77 0.85 -16.96 5.74
CA VAL A 77 -0.30 -17.77 6.21
C VAL A 77 0.16 -18.87 7.16
N MET A 78 1.26 -19.55 6.84
CA MET A 78 1.78 -20.68 7.62
C MET A 78 2.37 -20.25 8.97
N PHE A 79 3.11 -19.14 8.99
CA PHE A 79 3.77 -18.63 10.18
C PHE A 79 3.08 -17.36 10.67
N SER A 80 1.77 -17.47 10.91
CA SER A 80 0.92 -16.32 11.24
C SER A 80 1.52 -15.50 12.39
N GLU A 81 1.98 -16.14 13.46
CA GLU A 81 2.42 -15.45 14.67
C GLU A 81 3.85 -14.85 14.60
N SER A 82 4.57 -15.04 13.49
CA SER A 82 5.95 -14.56 13.36
C SER A 82 6.03 -13.14 12.78
N ALA A 83 6.06 -12.13 13.65
CA ALA A 83 6.23 -10.73 13.23
C ALA A 83 7.51 -10.53 12.40
N GLN A 84 8.60 -11.21 12.75
CA GLN A 84 9.87 -11.09 12.06
C GLN A 84 9.81 -11.64 10.63
N LEU A 85 9.10 -12.76 10.43
CA LEU A 85 8.85 -13.32 9.12
C LEU A 85 8.01 -12.34 8.29
N HIS A 86 6.91 -11.85 8.87
CA HIS A 86 6.00 -10.92 8.20
C HIS A 86 6.69 -9.60 7.78
N ILE A 87 7.57 -9.04 8.60
CA ILE A 87 8.40 -7.87 8.22
C ILE A 87 9.26 -8.18 6.99
N ALA A 88 9.92 -9.35 6.97
CA ALA A 88 10.76 -9.76 5.83
C ALA A 88 9.91 -10.04 4.58
N SER A 89 8.71 -10.59 4.76
CA SER A 89 7.71 -10.79 3.71
C SER A 89 7.28 -9.46 3.10
N PHE A 90 6.85 -8.49 3.92
CA PHE A 90 6.48 -7.16 3.43
C PHE A 90 7.62 -6.48 2.69
N HIS A 91 8.86 -6.58 3.18
CA HIS A 91 10.01 -6.03 2.46
C HIS A 91 10.20 -6.68 1.09
N THR A 92 10.06 -7.99 1.00
CA THR A 92 10.15 -8.73 -0.26
C THR A 92 9.03 -8.30 -1.21
N LEU A 93 7.79 -8.20 -0.72
CA LEU A 93 6.62 -7.79 -1.50
C LEU A 93 6.74 -6.35 -2.01
N VAL A 94 7.22 -5.41 -1.17
CA VAL A 94 7.54 -4.04 -1.60
C VAL A 94 8.39 -4.06 -2.86
N LEU A 95 9.48 -4.83 -2.84
CA LEU A 95 10.44 -4.87 -3.94
C LEU A 95 9.83 -5.51 -5.18
N LEU A 96 9.11 -6.62 -5.03
CA LEU A 96 8.44 -7.29 -6.15
C LEU A 96 7.38 -6.42 -6.84
N SER A 97 6.70 -5.56 -6.06
CA SER A 97 5.68 -4.63 -6.55
C SER A 97 6.25 -3.31 -7.09
N ARG A 98 7.57 -3.07 -7.04
CA ARG A 98 8.16 -1.81 -7.55
C ARG A 98 7.90 -1.67 -9.06
N PRO A 99 7.42 -0.50 -9.54
CA PRO A 99 7.28 -0.22 -10.97
C PRO A 99 8.62 -0.30 -11.72
N HIS A 100 8.59 -0.77 -12.96
CA HIS A 100 9.76 -0.77 -13.85
C HIS A 100 10.30 0.65 -14.05
N GLY A 101 11.62 0.82 -13.97
CA GLY A 101 12.27 2.14 -14.08
C GLY A 101 12.12 3.10 -12.88
N GLY A 102 11.44 2.71 -11.79
CA GLY A 102 11.22 3.58 -10.63
C GLY A 102 12.38 3.62 -9.61
N LYS A 103 12.67 4.81 -9.06
CA LYS A 103 13.54 5.00 -7.87
C LYS A 103 12.68 5.16 -6.61
N GLU A 104 13.27 4.84 -5.45
CA GLU A 104 12.61 4.97 -4.15
C GLU A 104 12.14 6.41 -3.90
N GLY A 105 10.87 6.57 -3.49
CA GLY A 105 10.27 7.88 -3.17
C GLY A 105 9.69 8.68 -4.35
N MET A 106 9.73 8.15 -5.59
CA MET A 106 9.13 8.79 -6.76
C MET A 106 7.60 8.62 -6.80
N LEU A 107 6.90 9.66 -7.26
CA LEU A 107 5.46 9.66 -7.53
C LEU A 107 5.23 9.23 -8.98
N PHE A 108 4.37 8.22 -9.19
CA PHE A 108 3.96 7.77 -10.52
C PHE A 108 2.45 7.94 -10.67
N HIS A 109 2.02 8.49 -11.80
CA HIS A 109 0.60 8.71 -12.07
C HIS A 109 -0.10 7.49 -12.70
N ASN A 110 0.64 6.49 -13.22
CA ASN A 110 0.14 5.22 -13.73
C ASN A 110 1.25 4.15 -13.68
N SER A 111 0.90 2.90 -13.38
CA SER A 111 1.87 1.81 -13.25
C SER A 111 2.20 1.10 -14.58
N MET A 112 3.48 0.76 -14.76
CA MET A 112 3.96 -0.23 -15.73
C MET A 112 4.30 -1.58 -15.07
N THR A 113 3.75 -1.91 -13.89
CA THR A 113 4.03 -3.20 -13.22
C THR A 113 3.40 -4.37 -13.97
N ALA A 114 4.01 -5.56 -13.85
CA ALA A 114 3.38 -6.80 -14.30
C ALA A 114 2.04 -6.98 -13.57
N GLY A 115 0.93 -7.03 -14.33
CA GLY A 115 -0.40 -7.31 -13.77
C GLY A 115 -0.45 -8.68 -13.08
N GLY A 116 -1.32 -8.82 -12.08
CA GLY A 116 -1.71 -10.13 -11.55
C GLY A 116 -0.89 -10.74 -10.40
N ILE A 117 0.11 -10.06 -9.82
CA ILE A 117 0.94 -10.60 -8.72
C ILE A 117 0.10 -11.07 -7.52
N PHE A 118 -1.00 -10.37 -7.22
CA PHE A 118 -1.89 -10.68 -6.09
C PHE A 118 -3.29 -11.20 -6.51
N GLY A 119 -3.48 -11.46 -7.82
CA GLY A 119 -4.78 -11.87 -8.39
C GLY A 119 -5.08 -13.36 -8.28
N GLY A 120 -4.04 -14.21 -8.26
CA GLY A 120 -4.15 -15.65 -8.01
C GLY A 120 -3.85 -15.98 -6.55
N GLY A 121 -4.88 -16.28 -5.77
CA GLY A 121 -4.73 -16.55 -4.34
C GLY A 121 -4.18 -17.94 -4.02
N CYS A 122 -3.33 -18.04 -3.00
CA CYS A 122 -3.13 -19.30 -2.29
C CYS A 122 -4.41 -19.62 -1.50
N HIS A 123 -4.98 -20.81 -1.70
CA HIS A 123 -6.18 -21.29 -0.98
C HIS A 123 -7.45 -20.42 -1.18
N GLY A 124 -7.57 -19.70 -2.30
CA GLY A 124 -8.75 -18.89 -2.62
C GLY A 124 -8.79 -17.51 -1.97
N LYS A 125 -7.75 -17.09 -1.22
CA LYS A 125 -7.65 -15.72 -0.65
C LYS A 125 -6.80 -14.82 -1.53
N SER A 126 -7.26 -13.60 -1.81
CA SER A 126 -6.43 -12.56 -2.42
C SER A 126 -5.17 -12.31 -1.57
N GLY A 127 -4.00 -12.13 -2.21
CA GLY A 127 -2.77 -11.80 -1.48
C GLY A 127 -2.90 -10.50 -0.67
N ILE A 128 -3.71 -9.56 -1.15
CA ILE A 128 -4.05 -8.32 -0.42
C ILE A 128 -4.77 -8.65 0.89
N ALA A 129 -5.69 -9.62 0.89
CA ALA A 129 -6.39 -10.02 2.11
C ALA A 129 -5.43 -10.61 3.15
N VAL A 130 -4.42 -11.39 2.73
CA VAL A 130 -3.37 -11.91 3.63
C VAL A 130 -2.55 -10.78 4.24
N MET A 131 -2.20 -9.75 3.45
CA MET A 131 -1.46 -8.59 3.92
C MET A 131 -2.27 -7.76 4.93
N LEU A 132 -3.55 -7.50 4.66
CA LEU A 132 -4.43 -6.78 5.58
C LEU A 132 -4.71 -7.57 6.87
N ASP A 133 -4.82 -8.89 6.78
CA ASP A 133 -4.91 -9.76 7.95
C ASP A 133 -3.67 -9.65 8.84
N SER A 134 -2.48 -9.69 8.22
CA SER A 134 -1.22 -9.45 8.95
C SER A 134 -1.19 -8.08 9.63
N MET A 135 -1.70 -7.02 8.99
CA MET A 135 -1.75 -5.69 9.62
C MET A 135 -2.65 -5.68 10.85
N ARG A 136 -3.79 -6.38 10.80
CA ARG A 136 -4.71 -6.50 11.95
C ARG A 136 -4.09 -7.28 13.10
N ARG A 137 -3.43 -8.41 12.83
CA ARG A 137 -2.83 -9.26 13.88
C ARG A 137 -1.63 -8.62 14.56
N PHE A 138 -0.86 -7.82 13.83
CA PHE A 138 0.33 -7.14 14.35
C PHE A 138 0.11 -5.64 14.52
N GLU A 139 -1.10 -5.24 14.92
CA GLU A 139 -1.49 -3.84 15.00
C GLU A 139 -0.68 -3.03 16.03
N ASP A 140 -0.06 -3.68 17.01
CA ASP A 140 0.82 -3.03 17.99
C ASP A 140 2.28 -2.89 17.50
N ASN A 141 2.64 -3.47 16.35
CA ASN A 141 4.00 -3.43 15.82
C ASN A 141 4.17 -2.34 14.76
N ALA A 142 4.58 -1.15 15.18
CA ALA A 142 4.77 0.00 14.30
C ALA A 142 5.74 -0.24 13.12
N ALA A 143 6.79 -1.04 13.32
CA ALA A 143 7.78 -1.33 12.27
C ALA A 143 7.18 -2.23 11.18
N LEU A 144 6.41 -3.24 11.59
CA LEU A 144 5.67 -4.10 10.65
C LEU A 144 4.63 -3.29 9.88
N LEU A 145 3.85 -2.45 10.57
CA LEU A 145 2.87 -1.58 9.94
C LEU A 145 3.50 -0.56 8.98
N ALA A 146 4.68 -0.05 9.30
CA ALA A 146 5.43 0.83 8.40
C ALA A 146 5.82 0.09 7.11
N MET A 147 6.36 -1.12 7.24
CA MET A 147 6.69 -1.97 6.09
C MET A 147 5.47 -2.38 5.28
N SER A 148 4.35 -2.69 5.94
CA SER A 148 3.11 -3.04 5.25
C SER A 148 2.53 -1.85 4.48
N CYS A 149 2.49 -0.65 5.08
CA CYS A 149 2.05 0.56 4.38
C CYS A 149 2.91 0.83 3.14
N TRP A 150 4.23 0.59 3.22
CA TRP A 150 5.09 0.72 2.04
C TRP A 150 4.74 -0.27 0.93
N ALA A 151 4.41 -1.52 1.27
CA ALA A 151 3.96 -2.49 0.28
C ALA A 151 2.67 -2.02 -0.40
N LEU A 152 1.74 -1.45 0.37
CA LEU A 152 0.47 -0.92 -0.14
C LEU A 152 0.65 0.28 -1.07
N VAL A 153 1.69 1.12 -0.91
CA VAL A 153 2.00 2.22 -1.84
C VAL A 153 2.10 1.70 -3.28
N ASN A 154 2.88 0.64 -3.47
CA ASN A 154 3.15 0.07 -4.79
C ASN A 154 1.94 -0.67 -5.35
N ILE A 155 1.19 -1.37 -4.50
CA ILE A 155 -0.06 -2.06 -4.88
C ILE A 155 -1.11 -1.06 -5.38
N ALA A 156 -1.24 0.09 -4.70
CA ALA A 156 -2.19 1.13 -5.05
C ALA A 156 -1.89 1.82 -6.40
N LEU A 157 -0.72 1.61 -7.00
CA LEU A 157 -0.41 2.13 -8.34
C LEU A 157 -1.07 1.30 -9.47
N VAL A 158 -1.58 0.11 -9.17
CA VAL A 158 -2.23 -0.78 -10.13
C VAL A 158 -3.73 -0.73 -9.93
N SER A 159 -4.48 -0.23 -10.91
CA SER A 159 -5.93 0.04 -10.81
C SER A 159 -6.73 -1.14 -10.23
N ASP A 160 -6.59 -2.33 -10.82
CA ASP A 160 -7.33 -3.53 -10.34
C ASP A 160 -6.98 -3.91 -8.90
N GLN A 161 -5.70 -3.79 -8.52
CA GLN A 161 -5.26 -4.14 -7.17
C GLN A 161 -5.66 -3.06 -6.17
N LYS A 162 -5.66 -1.80 -6.57
CA LYS A 162 -6.17 -0.68 -5.79
C LYS A 162 -7.65 -0.85 -5.50
N ALA A 163 -8.46 -1.17 -6.51
CA ALA A 163 -9.89 -1.44 -6.33
C ALA A 163 -10.12 -2.56 -5.31
N VAL A 164 -9.39 -3.69 -5.43
CA VAL A 164 -9.44 -4.79 -4.46
C VAL A 164 -8.98 -4.35 -3.07
N LEU A 165 -7.90 -3.56 -2.98
CA LEU A 165 -7.37 -3.05 -1.72
C LEU A 165 -8.36 -2.13 -1.01
N VAL A 166 -9.01 -1.23 -1.73
CA VAL A 166 -10.05 -0.35 -1.17
C VAL A 166 -11.26 -1.16 -0.71
N LYS A 167 -11.77 -2.07 -1.56
CA LYS A 167 -12.91 -2.95 -1.22
C LYS A 167 -12.63 -3.82 0.01
N LEU A 168 -11.40 -4.27 0.20
CA LEU A 168 -11.00 -5.08 1.36
C LEU A 168 -10.71 -4.25 2.64
N GLY A 169 -10.93 -2.93 2.61
CA GLY A 169 -10.74 -2.05 3.77
C GLY A 169 -9.30 -1.57 3.97
N GLY A 170 -8.53 -1.45 2.89
CA GLY A 170 -7.12 -1.03 2.92
C GLY A 170 -6.91 0.37 3.51
N ILE A 171 -7.81 1.32 3.20
CA ILE A 171 -7.77 2.68 3.75
C ILE A 171 -7.95 2.63 5.27
N GLN A 172 -8.96 1.90 5.75
CA GLN A 172 -9.24 1.72 7.18
C GLN A 172 -8.07 1.04 7.92
N ALA A 173 -7.43 0.05 7.30
CA ALA A 173 -6.26 -0.59 7.89
C ALA A 173 -5.09 0.40 8.07
N ILE A 174 -4.85 1.26 7.08
CA ILE A 174 -3.82 2.30 7.14
C ILE A 174 -4.18 3.36 8.19
N THR A 175 -5.41 3.87 8.19
CA THR A 175 -5.82 4.90 9.16
C THR A 175 -5.76 4.37 10.59
N ASN A 176 -6.23 3.14 10.84
CA ASN A 176 -6.13 2.49 12.16
C ASN A 176 -4.68 2.36 12.64
N ALA A 177 -3.75 1.98 11.76
CA ALA A 177 -2.32 1.95 12.08
C ALA A 177 -1.79 3.33 12.48
N MET A 178 -2.16 4.37 11.75
CA MET A 178 -1.78 5.75 12.04
C MET A 178 -2.42 6.27 13.35
N TYR A 179 -3.66 5.87 13.66
CA TYR A 179 -4.34 6.18 14.93
C TYR A 179 -3.63 5.56 16.13
N ARG A 180 -3.21 4.31 16.01
CA ARG A 180 -2.57 3.56 17.09
C ARG A 180 -1.13 4.01 17.37
N HIS A 181 -0.42 4.46 16.34
CA HIS A 181 0.99 4.85 16.43
C HIS A 181 1.21 6.31 16.00
N PRO A 182 0.60 7.29 16.68
CA PRO A 182 0.54 8.69 16.24
C PRO A 182 1.91 9.41 16.24
N PHE A 183 2.94 8.81 16.84
CA PHE A 183 4.29 9.36 16.95
C PHE A 183 5.37 8.51 16.26
N SER A 184 4.99 7.45 15.52
CA SER A 184 5.94 6.69 14.71
C SER A 184 6.17 7.39 13.36
N ALA A 185 7.22 8.20 13.28
CA ALA A 185 7.52 9.01 12.09
C ALA A 185 7.56 8.19 10.79
N GLU A 186 8.20 7.01 10.83
CA GLU A 186 8.34 6.12 9.68
C GLU A 186 6.99 5.56 9.21
N LEU A 187 6.15 5.11 10.15
CA LEU A 187 4.81 4.64 9.84
C LEU A 187 3.95 5.76 9.27
N GLN A 188 3.95 6.94 9.89
CA GLN A 188 3.15 8.07 9.42
C GLN A 188 3.57 8.51 8.01
N PHE A 189 4.88 8.59 7.74
CA PHE A 189 5.39 8.92 6.41
C PHE A 189 4.92 7.93 5.33
N ARG A 190 5.08 6.62 5.59
CA ARG A 190 4.73 5.57 4.61
C ARG A 190 3.22 5.41 4.46
N ALA A 191 2.47 5.59 5.53
CA ALA A 191 1.01 5.55 5.52
C ALA A 191 0.42 6.72 4.72
N LEU A 192 0.91 7.95 4.94
CA LEU A 192 0.54 9.11 4.11
C LEU A 192 0.89 8.85 2.64
N PHE A 193 2.05 8.25 2.35
CA PHE A 193 2.44 7.93 0.98
C PHE A 193 1.47 6.93 0.33
N ALA A 194 0.97 5.94 1.07
CA ALA A 194 -0.05 5.03 0.57
C ALA A 194 -1.38 5.76 0.32
N LEU A 195 -1.80 6.62 1.26
CA LEU A 195 -3.04 7.39 1.13
C LEU A 195 -3.05 8.32 -0.09
N ILE A 196 -1.91 8.91 -0.48
CA ILE A 196 -1.81 9.72 -1.71
C ILE A 196 -2.38 8.98 -2.93
N ASN A 197 -2.11 7.67 -3.04
CA ASN A 197 -2.58 6.86 -4.17
C ASN A 197 -4.00 6.31 -3.97
N LEU A 198 -4.51 6.27 -2.74
CA LEU A 198 -5.79 5.63 -2.40
C LEU A 198 -6.97 6.61 -2.34
N VAL A 199 -6.73 7.90 -2.11
CA VAL A 199 -7.80 8.91 -1.95
C VAL A 199 -8.27 9.53 -3.27
N ILE A 200 -7.71 9.11 -4.39
CA ILE A 200 -8.19 9.47 -5.73
C ILE A 200 -8.95 8.26 -6.25
N PRO A 201 -10.26 8.31 -6.53
CA PRO A 201 -10.95 7.19 -7.17
C PRO A 201 -10.33 6.85 -8.53
N SER A 202 -10.26 5.57 -8.87
CA SER A 202 -9.86 5.16 -10.22
C SER A 202 -10.86 5.72 -11.24
N VAL A 203 -10.37 6.26 -12.36
CA VAL A 203 -11.28 6.71 -13.43
C VAL A 203 -11.94 5.45 -14.01
N GLU A 204 -13.26 5.39 -13.97
CA GLU A 204 -14.00 4.32 -14.65
C GLU A 204 -13.70 4.42 -16.15
N ASP A 205 -13.00 3.43 -16.70
CA ASP A 205 -12.95 3.25 -18.15
C ASP A 205 -14.38 2.92 -18.58
N ASN A 206 -15.09 3.92 -19.12
CA ASN A 206 -16.33 3.71 -19.84
C ASN A 206 -16.03 2.88 -21.10
N ASN A 207 -15.89 1.56 -20.93
CA ASN A 207 -15.86 0.59 -22.02
C ASN A 207 -17.27 0.37 -22.55
N ASP A 208 -17.89 1.45 -23.05
CA ASP A 208 -18.93 1.37 -24.08
C ASP A 208 -18.24 1.11 -25.42
N ASN A 209 -17.63 -0.07 -25.58
CA ASN A 209 -17.28 -0.61 -26.88
C ASN A 209 -17.99 -1.94 -27.03
N ALA A 210 -19.11 -1.85 -27.75
CA ALA A 210 -19.95 -2.94 -28.19
C ALA A 210 -19.17 -4.14 -28.73
N ASN A 211 -19.69 -5.32 -28.39
CA ASN A 211 -19.65 -6.56 -29.16
C ASN A 211 -18.80 -6.53 -30.44
N VAL A 212 -17.70 -7.27 -30.41
CA VAL A 212 -17.24 -7.96 -31.61
C VAL A 212 -17.21 -9.45 -31.27
N ASP A 213 -18.26 -10.13 -31.72
CA ASP A 213 -18.30 -11.57 -31.89
C ASP A 213 -17.10 -12.02 -32.75
N VAL A 214 -16.34 -12.99 -32.26
CA VAL A 214 -15.48 -13.82 -33.11
C VAL A 214 -15.65 -15.28 -32.71
N ASP A 215 -16.45 -15.97 -33.52
CA ASP A 215 -16.50 -17.41 -33.65
C ASP A 215 -15.13 -18.00 -34.05
N GLY A 216 -14.84 -19.22 -33.58
CA GLY A 216 -14.24 -20.24 -34.43
C GLY A 216 -12.80 -20.72 -34.15
N ASP A 217 -12.73 -21.88 -33.49
CA ASP A 217 -11.99 -23.10 -33.90
C ASP A 217 -10.51 -23.33 -33.49
N GLY A 218 -10.23 -24.59 -33.06
CA GLY A 218 -8.89 -25.22 -33.12
C GLY A 218 -8.14 -25.54 -31.79
N ALA A 219 -8.34 -26.75 -31.23
CA ALA A 219 -7.58 -27.40 -30.13
C ALA A 219 -6.10 -27.79 -30.51
N PRO A 220 -5.24 -28.48 -29.69
CA PRO A 220 -5.46 -29.17 -28.39
C PRO A 220 -4.34 -29.13 -27.29
N GLY A 221 -4.78 -29.32 -26.03
CA GLY A 221 -4.27 -30.26 -25.00
C GLY A 221 -2.80 -30.29 -24.56
N VAL A 222 -2.55 -29.94 -23.28
CA VAL A 222 -1.54 -30.60 -22.42
C VAL A 222 -2.14 -30.80 -21.03
N ALA A 223 -2.11 -32.05 -20.56
CA ALA A 223 -2.64 -32.50 -19.28
C ALA A 223 -1.78 -32.02 -18.10
N VAL A 224 -2.41 -31.42 -17.08
CA VAL A 224 -1.78 -31.12 -15.79
C VAL A 224 -2.38 -32.07 -14.73
N VAL A 225 -1.50 -32.80 -14.06
CA VAL A 225 -1.78 -33.74 -12.97
C VAL A 225 -2.12 -32.97 -11.68
N PRO A 226 -3.15 -33.34 -10.90
CA PRO A 226 -3.53 -32.58 -9.71
C PRO A 226 -2.74 -33.03 -8.45
N PRO A 227 -2.30 -32.12 -7.56
CA PRO A 227 -1.85 -32.50 -6.23
C PRO A 227 -3.03 -32.60 -5.26
N ARG A 228 -2.97 -33.65 -4.44
CA ARG A 228 -3.96 -34.09 -3.46
C ARG A 228 -4.17 -33.09 -2.31
N GLN A 229 -5.43 -33.04 -1.88
CA GLN A 229 -5.96 -32.35 -0.71
C GLN A 229 -5.36 -32.88 0.60
N ILE A 230 -5.02 -31.97 1.52
CA ILE A 230 -5.25 -32.15 2.96
C ILE A 230 -5.78 -30.82 3.48
N ALA A 231 -7.05 -30.83 3.85
CA ALA A 231 -7.77 -29.76 4.53
C ALA A 231 -8.18 -30.29 5.91
N GLU A 232 -8.16 -29.41 6.92
CA GLU A 232 -9.15 -29.31 8.00
C GLU A 232 -8.53 -28.44 9.12
N GLY A 233 -8.82 -27.13 9.07
CA GLY A 233 -8.38 -26.17 10.09
C GLY A 233 -8.49 -24.71 9.65
N ALA A 234 -8.30 -24.42 8.35
CA ALA A 234 -8.22 -23.06 7.80
C ALA A 234 -9.53 -22.53 7.15
N ALA A 235 -10.63 -23.29 7.23
CA ALA A 235 -11.87 -22.99 6.50
C ALA A 235 -12.71 -21.85 7.14
N ALA A 236 -12.68 -21.69 8.47
CA ALA A 236 -13.57 -20.76 9.17
C ALA A 236 -13.24 -19.28 8.91
N ALA A 237 -11.95 -18.92 8.79
CA ALA A 237 -11.53 -17.55 8.48
C ALA A 237 -11.53 -17.23 6.97
N ALA A 238 -11.63 -18.25 6.10
CA ALA A 238 -11.71 -18.08 4.65
C ALA A 238 -13.16 -17.85 4.19
N ALA A 239 -14.13 -18.48 4.85
CA ALA A 239 -15.55 -18.28 4.59
C ALA A 239 -15.99 -16.82 4.85
N SER A 240 -15.53 -16.20 5.95
CA SER A 240 -15.91 -14.83 6.33
C SER A 240 -15.48 -13.74 5.32
N ILE A 241 -14.36 -13.93 4.61
CA ILE A 241 -13.85 -12.93 3.64
C ILE A 241 -14.49 -13.11 2.26
N GLN A 242 -14.77 -14.35 1.85
CA GLN A 242 -15.50 -14.65 0.62
C GLN A 242 -16.96 -14.17 0.70
N GLU A 243 -17.57 -14.26 1.89
CA GLU A 243 -18.89 -13.72 2.20
C GLU A 243 -18.89 -12.18 2.18
N GLN A 244 -17.87 -11.54 2.78
CA GLN A 244 -17.66 -10.08 2.67
C GLN A 244 -17.51 -9.60 1.21
N LEU A 245 -16.73 -10.28 0.38
CA LEU A 245 -16.53 -9.90 -1.03
C LEU A 245 -17.79 -10.14 -1.89
N GLY A 246 -18.66 -11.07 -1.51
CA GLY A 246 -19.95 -11.29 -2.16
C GLY A 246 -20.96 -10.16 -1.94
N GLU A 247 -20.91 -9.52 -0.77
CA GLU A 247 -21.72 -8.33 -0.43
C GLU A 247 -21.12 -7.02 -1.01
N LEU A 248 -19.80 -6.94 -1.17
CA LEU A 248 -19.05 -5.77 -1.72
C LEU A 248 -19.19 -5.58 -3.26
N ASN A 249 -20.10 -6.30 -3.90
CA ASN A 249 -20.23 -6.32 -5.36
C ASN A 249 -21.01 -5.11 -5.90
N GLU A 250 -21.80 -4.43 -5.07
CA GLU A 250 -22.56 -3.23 -5.46
C GLU A 250 -21.84 -1.92 -5.10
N THR A 251 -21.01 -1.89 -4.05
CA THR A 251 -20.31 -0.69 -3.60
C THR A 251 -19.09 -0.38 -4.47
N THR A 252 -19.06 0.81 -5.04
CA THR A 252 -17.96 1.32 -5.87
C THR A 252 -16.76 1.72 -5.00
N GLU A 253 -15.56 1.75 -5.61
CA GLU A 253 -14.35 2.30 -4.95
C GLU A 253 -14.59 3.74 -4.47
N LYS A 254 -15.30 4.53 -5.28
CA LYS A 254 -15.61 5.92 -4.98
C LYS A 254 -16.49 6.06 -3.74
N GLU A 255 -17.58 5.30 -3.63
CA GLU A 255 -18.47 5.35 -2.46
C GLU A 255 -17.72 5.02 -1.16
N ILE A 256 -16.82 4.03 -1.20
CA ILE A 256 -15.99 3.68 -0.04
C ILE A 256 -15.04 4.83 0.33
N ILE A 257 -14.47 5.52 -0.67
CA ILE A 257 -13.61 6.68 -0.42
C ILE A 257 -14.44 7.83 0.15
N ASP A 258 -15.62 8.12 -0.42
CA ASP A 258 -16.55 9.18 0.01
C ASP A 258 -16.86 9.06 1.51
N ASP A 259 -17.17 7.85 1.97
CA ASP A 259 -17.46 7.55 3.39
C ASP A 259 -16.26 7.78 4.34
N LEU A 260 -15.02 7.75 3.82
CA LEU A 260 -13.79 7.81 4.62
C LEU A 260 -13.10 9.17 4.57
N VAL A 261 -13.55 10.11 3.73
CA VAL A 261 -12.86 11.39 3.52
C VAL A 261 -12.72 12.19 4.81
N GLU A 262 -13.77 12.25 5.64
CA GLU A 262 -13.73 12.98 6.91
C GLU A 262 -12.67 12.42 7.87
N ASP A 263 -12.65 11.10 8.04
CA ASP A 263 -11.70 10.40 8.89
C ASP A 263 -10.25 10.58 8.41
N VAL A 264 -10.04 10.49 7.08
CA VAL A 264 -8.73 10.68 6.46
C VAL A 264 -8.27 12.13 6.64
N ALA A 265 -9.10 13.13 6.35
CA ALA A 265 -8.74 14.54 6.48
C ALA A 265 -8.39 14.90 7.93
N SER A 266 -9.24 14.50 8.88
CA SER A 266 -9.02 14.71 10.32
C SER A 266 -7.71 14.09 10.80
N LEU A 267 -7.45 12.85 10.38
CA LEU A 267 -6.22 12.14 10.70
C LEU A 267 -4.98 12.83 10.11
N VAL A 268 -5.03 13.23 8.84
CA VAL A 268 -3.90 13.90 8.16
C VAL A 268 -3.55 15.20 8.89
N VAL A 269 -4.53 16.03 9.24
CA VAL A 269 -4.29 17.26 10.00
C VAL A 269 -3.65 16.97 11.36
N ARG A 270 -4.10 15.92 12.05
CA ARG A 270 -3.47 15.50 13.31
C ARG A 270 -2.01 15.09 13.13
N VAL A 271 -1.68 14.38 12.06
CA VAL A 271 -0.28 14.02 11.73
C VAL A 271 0.55 15.26 11.44
N MET A 272 0.00 16.21 10.68
CA MET A 272 0.68 17.49 10.42
C MET A 272 1.01 18.23 11.71
N LYS A 273 0.10 18.21 12.70
CA LYS A 273 0.37 18.79 14.02
C LYS A 273 1.47 18.06 14.79
N ASN A 274 1.44 16.73 14.78
CA ASN A 274 2.43 15.91 15.50
C ASN A 274 3.84 16.03 14.89
N PHE A 275 3.93 16.28 13.58
CA PHE A 275 5.17 16.28 12.81
C PHE A 275 5.40 17.59 12.05
N CYS A 276 4.97 18.72 12.62
CA CYS A 276 5.08 20.04 11.99
C CYS A 276 6.52 20.51 11.74
N SER A 277 7.54 19.81 12.24
CA SER A 277 8.95 20.07 11.95
C SER A 277 9.53 19.14 10.89
N SER A 278 8.82 18.08 10.48
CA SER A 278 9.27 17.13 9.47
C SER A 278 8.75 17.53 8.09
N GLU A 279 9.61 18.18 7.31
CA GLU A 279 9.31 18.60 5.93
C GLU A 279 8.81 17.42 5.07
N ALA A 280 9.43 16.25 5.19
CA ALA A 280 9.06 15.05 4.44
C ALA A 280 7.63 14.57 4.77
N ILE A 281 7.22 14.59 6.05
CA ILE A 281 5.87 14.19 6.46
C ILE A 281 4.86 15.24 6.05
N ILE A 282 5.16 16.53 6.24
CA ILE A 282 4.27 17.62 5.84
C ILE A 282 4.04 17.64 4.34
N ASN A 283 5.09 17.46 3.54
CA ASN A 283 4.99 17.35 2.08
C ASN A 283 3.97 16.27 1.67
N ARG A 284 4.07 15.07 2.24
CA ARG A 284 3.13 13.96 1.95
C ARG A 284 1.72 14.24 2.47
N ALA A 285 1.58 14.82 3.65
CA ALA A 285 0.27 15.20 4.21
C ALA A 285 -0.44 16.24 3.32
N CYS A 286 0.29 17.27 2.84
CA CYS A 286 -0.24 18.25 1.91
C CYS A 286 -0.69 17.60 0.59
N LEU A 287 0.03 16.60 0.08
CA LEU A 287 -0.37 15.87 -1.12
C LEU A 287 -1.67 15.07 -0.92
N VAL A 288 -1.89 14.47 0.25
CA VAL A 288 -3.17 13.79 0.54
C VAL A 288 -4.34 14.79 0.52
N LEU A 289 -4.20 15.93 1.22
CA LEU A 289 -5.24 16.98 1.23
C LEU A 289 -5.43 17.61 -0.16
N HIS A 290 -4.36 17.72 -0.94
CA HIS A 290 -4.43 18.17 -2.32
C HIS A 290 -5.25 17.24 -3.19
N ASN A 291 -4.99 15.93 -3.10
CA ASN A 291 -5.72 14.92 -3.87
C ASN A 291 -7.20 14.89 -3.49
N LEU A 292 -7.53 14.98 -2.19
CA LEU A 292 -8.91 15.12 -1.73
C LEU A 292 -9.57 16.39 -2.31
N SER A 293 -8.84 17.51 -2.39
CA SER A 293 -9.37 18.75 -2.96
C SER A 293 -9.56 18.75 -4.48
N LEU A 294 -9.24 17.65 -5.18
CA LEU A 294 -9.56 17.52 -6.60
C LEU A 294 -11.04 17.21 -6.82
N THR A 295 -11.72 16.65 -5.81
CA THR A 295 -13.15 16.38 -5.83
C THR A 295 -13.89 17.51 -5.12
N GLU A 296 -14.78 18.20 -5.85
CA GLU A 296 -15.51 19.36 -5.32
C GLU A 296 -16.38 19.01 -4.10
N ASP A 297 -17.00 17.82 -4.10
CA ASP A 297 -17.84 17.34 -3.00
C ASP A 297 -17.08 17.28 -1.66
N TYR A 298 -15.76 17.10 -1.69
CA TYR A 298 -14.92 17.01 -0.49
C TYR A 298 -14.50 18.39 0.05
N HIS A 299 -14.71 19.48 -0.70
CA HIS A 299 -14.31 20.82 -0.25
C HIS A 299 -15.00 21.22 1.07
N SER A 300 -16.29 20.88 1.22
CA SER A 300 -17.02 21.13 2.46
C SER A 300 -16.35 20.38 3.64
N ILE A 301 -16.03 19.10 3.46
CA ILE A 301 -15.36 18.29 4.49
C ILE A 301 -14.01 18.90 4.86
N LEU A 302 -13.19 19.30 3.88
CA LEU A 302 -11.89 19.92 4.12
C LEU A 302 -11.98 21.28 4.82
N LEU A 303 -13.00 22.09 4.50
CA LEU A 303 -13.25 23.38 5.16
C LEU A 303 -13.66 23.19 6.63
N TRP A 304 -14.50 22.20 6.91
CA TRP A 304 -15.03 21.98 8.26
C TRP A 304 -14.15 21.06 9.12
N THR A 305 -13.16 20.40 8.52
CA THR A 305 -12.13 19.66 9.27
C THR A 305 -11.34 20.63 10.15
N PRO A 306 -11.33 20.45 11.49
CA PRO A 306 -10.70 21.38 12.41
C PRO A 306 -9.22 21.62 12.08
N GLN A 307 -8.79 22.89 12.03
CA GLN A 307 -7.40 23.30 11.75
C GLN A 307 -6.85 22.90 10.37
N CYS A 308 -7.65 22.30 9.48
CA CYS A 308 -7.19 21.92 8.13
C CYS A 308 -6.71 23.15 7.35
N TYR A 309 -7.57 24.16 7.23
CA TYR A 309 -7.28 25.39 6.50
C TYR A 309 -6.07 26.14 7.08
N GLN A 310 -6.05 26.32 8.40
CA GLN A 310 -4.96 27.02 9.09
C GLN A 310 -3.63 26.28 8.98
N MET A 311 -3.65 24.94 8.99
CA MET A 311 -2.46 24.14 8.80
C MET A 311 -1.90 24.31 7.39
N LEU A 312 -2.74 24.35 6.35
CA LEU A 312 -2.31 24.63 4.98
C LEU A 312 -1.70 26.03 4.84
N GLU A 313 -2.32 27.06 5.42
CA GLU A 313 -1.74 28.42 5.47
C GLU A 313 -0.40 28.44 6.19
N TRP A 314 -0.31 27.76 7.34
CA TRP A 314 0.91 27.64 8.11
C TRP A 314 2.02 26.94 7.31
N CYS A 315 1.70 25.86 6.58
CA CYS A 315 2.64 25.16 5.70
C CYS A 315 3.18 26.09 4.61
N VAL A 316 2.31 26.86 3.95
CA VAL A 316 2.72 27.86 2.94
C VAL A 316 3.68 28.88 3.54
N ALA A 317 3.40 29.37 4.75
CA ALA A 317 4.23 30.38 5.40
C ALA A 317 5.62 29.88 5.83
N ASN A 318 5.73 28.60 6.24
CA ASN A 318 6.92 28.05 6.90
C ASN A 318 7.81 27.20 5.98
N TYR A 319 7.26 26.56 4.94
CA TYR A 319 8.01 25.66 4.04
C TYR A 319 8.20 26.25 2.64
N ARG A 320 8.85 27.41 2.54
CA ARG A 320 8.92 28.20 1.30
C ARG A 320 9.79 27.62 0.19
N THR A 321 10.71 26.71 0.55
CA THR A 321 11.70 26.15 -0.38
C THR A 321 11.23 24.86 -1.05
N ASP A 322 10.31 24.13 -0.44
CA ASP A 322 9.74 22.91 -1.01
C ASP A 322 8.68 23.26 -2.04
N GLN A 323 9.04 23.17 -3.32
CA GLN A 323 8.15 23.51 -4.43
C GLN A 323 6.91 22.62 -4.48
N VAL A 324 7.04 21.33 -4.17
CA VAL A 324 5.91 20.37 -4.26
C VAL A 324 4.92 20.64 -3.12
N LEU A 325 5.43 20.88 -1.92
CA LEU A 325 4.61 21.27 -0.77
C LEU A 325 3.91 22.61 -1.03
N GLN A 326 4.62 23.62 -1.55
CA GLN A 326 4.02 24.92 -1.87
C GLN A 326 2.92 24.80 -2.93
N GLN A 327 3.16 24.04 -4.00
CA GLN A 327 2.17 23.80 -5.05
C GLN A 327 0.95 23.07 -4.52
N SER A 328 1.15 22.00 -3.75
CA SER A 328 0.04 21.20 -3.20
C SER A 328 -0.80 22.04 -2.23
N ALA A 329 -0.19 22.67 -1.24
CA ALA A 329 -0.89 23.47 -0.24
C ALA A 329 -1.59 24.71 -0.83
N THR A 330 -0.91 25.47 -1.70
CA THR A 330 -1.50 26.66 -2.34
C THR A 330 -2.61 26.26 -3.30
N GLY A 331 -2.44 25.17 -4.05
CA GLY A 331 -3.47 24.64 -4.94
C GLY A 331 -4.72 24.20 -4.18
N THR A 332 -4.56 23.54 -3.02
CA THR A 332 -5.67 23.19 -2.13
C THR A 332 -6.39 24.44 -1.63
N LEU A 333 -5.66 25.40 -1.06
CA LEU A 333 -6.22 26.65 -0.55
C LEU A 333 -7.00 27.42 -1.63
N HIS A 334 -6.44 27.49 -2.84
CA HIS A 334 -7.11 28.16 -3.97
C HIS A 334 -8.45 27.51 -4.31
N ARG A 335 -8.54 26.17 -4.41
CA ARG A 335 -9.81 25.48 -4.69
C ARG A 335 -10.85 25.71 -3.60
N LEU A 336 -10.44 25.62 -2.33
CA LEU A 336 -11.33 25.91 -1.21
C LEU A 336 -11.82 27.37 -1.23
N GLN A 337 -10.94 28.32 -1.54
CA GLN A 337 -11.29 29.73 -1.71
C GLN A 337 -12.25 29.96 -2.88
N CYS A 338 -12.10 29.25 -4.00
CA CYS A 338 -13.06 29.30 -5.11
C CYS A 338 -14.45 28.80 -4.66
N THR A 339 -14.54 27.70 -3.92
CA THR A 339 -15.85 27.24 -3.39
C THR A 339 -16.47 28.26 -2.43
N LEU A 340 -15.68 28.87 -1.55
CA LEU A 340 -16.14 29.96 -0.68
C LEU A 340 -16.50 31.24 -1.48
N SER A 341 -15.90 31.47 -2.64
CA SER A 341 -16.22 32.65 -3.46
C SER A 341 -17.59 32.52 -4.15
N LEU A 342 -18.00 31.29 -4.44
CA LEU A 342 -19.29 30.98 -5.07
C LEU A 342 -20.49 30.99 -4.09
N ASN A 343 -20.25 30.83 -2.78
CA ASN A 343 -21.31 30.77 -1.77
C ASN A 343 -21.03 31.72 -0.59
N GLU A 344 -21.72 32.87 -0.56
CA GLU A 344 -21.53 33.90 0.47
C GLU A 344 -21.91 33.43 1.88
N ASP A 345 -23.01 32.71 2.05
CA ASP A 345 -23.42 32.17 3.36
C ASP A 345 -22.37 31.20 3.93
N MET A 346 -21.87 30.31 3.07
CA MET A 346 -20.80 29.38 3.45
C MET A 346 -19.53 30.14 3.86
N ARG A 347 -19.15 31.20 3.15
CA ARG A 347 -17.99 32.05 3.47
C ARG A 347 -18.13 32.73 4.83
N ASP A 348 -19.30 33.29 5.13
CA ASP A 348 -19.55 33.96 6.39
C ASP A 348 -19.50 32.99 7.57
N ARG A 349 -20.17 31.84 7.44
CA ARG A 349 -20.13 30.77 8.45
C ARG A 349 -18.71 30.24 8.66
N PHE A 350 -17.96 30.04 7.58
CA PHE A 350 -16.58 29.56 7.67
C PHE A 350 -15.67 30.59 8.37
N SER A 351 -15.81 31.87 8.03
CA SER A 351 -15.07 32.96 8.67
C SER A 351 -15.34 33.06 10.18
N GLN A 352 -16.60 32.83 10.60
CA GLN A 352 -16.96 32.75 12.02
C GLN A 352 -16.35 31.52 12.71
N SER A 353 -16.35 30.37 12.03
CA SER A 353 -15.70 29.15 12.53
C SER A 353 -14.20 29.34 12.74
N LEU A 354 -13.49 29.94 11.78
CA LEU A 354 -12.06 30.26 11.92
C LEU A 354 -11.78 31.13 13.14
N ARG A 355 -12.57 32.18 13.37
CA ARG A 355 -12.44 33.05 14.56
C ARG A 355 -12.63 32.27 15.85
N THR A 356 -13.62 31.37 15.89
CA THR A 356 -13.91 30.53 17.05
C THR A 356 -12.76 29.56 17.34
N GLN A 357 -12.21 28.92 16.32
CA GLN A 357 -11.06 28.02 16.46
C GLN A 357 -9.82 28.75 16.98
N GLN A 358 -9.56 29.97 16.48
CA GLN A 358 -8.43 30.79 16.95
C GLN A 358 -8.59 31.19 18.43
N GLN A 359 -9.81 31.54 18.86
CA GLN A 359 -10.09 31.87 20.26
C GLN A 359 -9.87 30.68 21.19
N GLN A 360 -10.24 29.46 20.77
CA GLN A 360 -10.02 28.25 21.56
C GLN A 360 -8.54 27.91 21.73
N ILE A 361 -7.69 28.21 20.74
CA ILE A 361 -6.24 28.03 20.83
C ILE A 361 -5.65 28.99 21.86
N ASN A 362 -6.08 30.25 21.89
CA ASN A 362 -5.56 31.26 22.82
C ASN A 362 -5.96 31.03 24.30
N LEU A 363 -6.92 30.13 24.56
CA LEU A 363 -7.40 29.80 25.91
C LEU A 363 -6.74 28.54 26.50
N ARG A 364 -5.94 27.81 25.73
CA ARG A 364 -5.17 26.62 26.15
C ARG A 364 -3.69 26.94 26.14
#